data_AF-U2Q4E8-F1
#
_entry.id   AF-U2Q4E8-F1
#
_cell.length_a   1.000
_cell.length_b   1.000
_cell.length_c   1.000
_cell.angle_alpha   90.00
_cell.angle_beta   90.00
_cell.angle_gamma   90.00
#
_symmetry.space_group_name_H-M   'P 1'
#
loop_
_entity.id
_entity.type
_entity.pdbx_description
1 polymer ?
#
loop_
_entity_poly.entity_id
_entity_poly.type
_entity_poly.pdbx_seq_one_letter_code
_entity_poly.pdbx_strand_id
1 'polypeptide(L)'
;MVVHVDVAPALLRWAVERAGWDETTAARRAPQLGSWLTGEKRPTLKQLKKFATATHAPFGSLFLSEPPDEPVPIPDMRTIGNAGVSRPSVDLLDTIYLC
;
A
#
# COMPACT_ATOMS: atom_id res chain seq x y z
N MET A 1 -14.12 5.14 -22.03
CA MET A 1 -13.44 3.85 -22.20
C MET A 1 -13.00 3.33 -20.82
N VAL A 2 -13.28 2.07 -20.52
CA VAL A 2 -12.91 1.43 -19.24
C VAL A 2 -11.69 0.56 -19.51
N VAL A 3 -10.60 0.79 -18.77
CA VAL A 3 -9.35 0.02 -18.92
C VAL A 3 -9.15 -0.80 -17.66
N HIS A 4 -9.05 -2.12 -17.84
CA HIS A 4 -8.72 -3.07 -16.79
C HIS A 4 -7.22 -3.30 -16.75
N VAL A 5 -6.70 -3.57 -15.55
CA VAL A 5 -5.28 -3.73 -15.31
C VAL A 5 -5.06 -4.98 -14.47
N ASP A 6 -4.04 -5.74 -14.85
CA ASP A 6 -3.54 -6.85 -14.04
C ASP A 6 -2.57 -6.33 -12.97
N VAL A 7 -2.82 -6.71 -11.72
CA VAL A 7 -2.04 -6.29 -10.55
C VAL A 7 -1.74 -7.53 -9.73
N ALA A 8 -0.50 -7.64 -9.27
CA ALA A 8 -0.09 -8.76 -8.43
C ALA A 8 -0.83 -8.72 -7.08
N PRO A 9 -1.45 -9.83 -6.62
CA PRO A 9 -2.11 -9.87 -5.31
C PRO A 9 -1.18 -9.51 -4.14
N ALA A 10 0.12 -9.79 -4.26
CA ALA A 10 1.12 -9.41 -3.27
C ALA A 10 1.19 -7.88 -3.06
N LEU A 11 1.07 -7.09 -4.14
CA LEU A 11 1.07 -5.62 -4.05
C LEU A 11 -0.20 -5.08 -3.44
N LEU A 12 -1.35 -5.71 -3.70
CA LEU A 12 -2.60 -5.34 -3.05
C LEU A 12 -2.55 -5.59 -1.54
N ARG A 13 -1.98 -6.72 -1.09
CA ARG A 13 -1.78 -6.99 0.34
C ARG A 13 -0.79 -6.02 0.96
N TRP A 14 0.35 -5.80 0.32
CA TRP A 14 1.35 -4.84 0.77
C TRP A 14 0.75 -3.43 0.97
N ALA A 15 -0.08 -2.95 0.04
CA ALA A 15 -0.73 -1.64 0.17
C ALA A 15 -1.69 -1.57 1.38
N VAL A 16 -2.43 -2.65 1.67
CA VAL A 16 -3.33 -2.74 2.84
C VAL A 16 -2.54 -2.77 4.14
N GLU A 17 -1.46 -3.57 4.19
CA GLU A 17 -0.56 -3.64 5.35
C GLU A 17 0.11 -2.29 5.61
N ARG A 18 0.62 -1.64 4.56
CA ARG A 18 1.17 -0.28 4.61
C ARG A 18 0.16 0.69 5.20
N ALA A 19 -1.08 0.65 4.73
CA ALA A 19 -2.16 1.50 5.21
C ALA A 19 -2.58 1.23 6.67
N GLY A 20 -2.06 0.16 7.30
CA GLY A 20 -2.43 -0.24 8.66
C GLY A 20 -3.89 -0.68 8.77
N TRP A 21 -4.50 -1.14 7.67
CA TRP A 21 -5.90 -1.56 7.66
C TRP A 21 -6.01 -3.00 8.17
N ASP A 22 -6.90 -3.21 9.14
CA ASP A 22 -7.35 -4.54 9.51
C ASP A 22 -8.35 -5.10 8.48
N GLU A 23 -8.69 -6.37 8.60
CA GLU A 23 -9.60 -7.06 7.67
C GLU A 23 -10.96 -6.35 7.57
N THR A 24 -11.49 -5.87 8.71
CA THR A 24 -12.77 -5.17 8.75
C THR A 24 -12.73 -3.82 8.03
N THR A 25 -11.65 -3.05 8.22
CA THR A 25 -11.44 -1.78 7.51
C THR A 25 -11.19 -2.01 6.04
N ALA A 26 -10.41 -3.03 5.66
CA ALA A 26 -10.15 -3.39 4.28
C ALA A 26 -11.44 -3.79 3.55
N ALA A 27 -12.28 -4.62 4.15
CA ALA A 27 -13.58 -5.00 3.59
C ALA A 27 -14.52 -3.79 3.42
N ARG A 28 -14.51 -2.85 4.36
CA ARG A 28 -15.34 -1.63 4.29
C ARG A 28 -14.83 -0.61 3.27
N ARG A 29 -13.52 -0.35 3.24
CA ARG A 29 -12.90 0.70 2.39
C ARG A 29 -12.62 0.21 0.97
N ALA A 30 -12.33 -1.08 0.79
CA ALA A 30 -12.09 -1.72 -0.49
C ALA A 30 -12.89 -3.04 -0.63
N PRO A 31 -14.23 -2.99 -0.79
CA PRO A 31 -15.07 -4.19 -0.83
C PRO A 31 -14.73 -5.17 -1.97
N GLN A 32 -14.10 -4.68 -3.04
CA GLN A 32 -13.72 -5.49 -4.20
C GLN A 32 -12.34 -6.14 -4.04
N LEU A 33 -11.60 -5.82 -2.98
CA LEU A 33 -10.24 -6.31 -2.74
C LEU A 33 -10.17 -7.84 -2.76
N GLY A 34 -11.11 -8.53 -2.11
CA GLY A 34 -11.15 -10.00 -2.10
C GLY A 34 -11.17 -10.59 -3.51
N SER A 35 -12.04 -10.07 -4.39
CA SER A 35 -12.12 -10.53 -5.79
C SER A 35 -10.90 -10.19 -6.64
N TRP A 36 -10.14 -9.15 -6.25
CA TRP A 36 -8.88 -8.81 -6.91
C TRP A 36 -7.75 -9.72 -6.44
N LEU A 37 -7.74 -10.09 -5.15
CA LEU A 37 -6.76 -11.01 -4.56
C LEU A 37 -6.90 -12.43 -5.10
N THR A 38 -8.13 -12.89 -5.37
CA THR A 38 -8.38 -14.20 -5.99
C THR A 38 -8.19 -14.21 -7.51
N GLY A 39 -8.09 -13.04 -8.13
CA GLY A 39 -7.99 -12.89 -9.58
C GLY A 39 -9.33 -13.08 -10.33
N GLU A 40 -10.44 -13.25 -9.61
CA GLU A 40 -11.79 -13.33 -10.20
C GLU A 40 -12.17 -12.07 -10.96
N LYS A 41 -11.71 -10.91 -10.47
CA LYS A 41 -11.96 -9.60 -11.12
C LYS A 41 -10.67 -8.81 -11.22
N ARG A 42 -10.52 -8.13 -12.36
CA ARG A 42 -9.42 -7.18 -12.59
C ARG A 42 -9.88 -5.76 -12.27
N PRO A 43 -9.18 -5.03 -11.39
CA PRO A 43 -9.51 -3.64 -11.13
C PRO A 43 -9.39 -2.81 -12.41
N THR A 44 -10.24 -1.80 -12.53
CA THR A 44 -10.04 -0.76 -13.52
C THR A 44 -8.95 0.20 -13.07
N LEU A 45 -8.32 0.89 -14.02
CA LEU A 45 -7.31 1.92 -13.75
C LEU A 45 -7.81 2.99 -12.76
N LYS A 46 -9.09 3.39 -12.87
CA LYS A 46 -9.73 4.35 -11.96
C LYS A 46 -9.92 3.77 -10.55
N GLN A 47 -10.34 2.52 -10.43
CA GLN A 47 -10.50 1.84 -9.14
C GLN A 47 -9.15 1.65 -8.45
N LEU A 48 -8.14 1.22 -9.22
CA LEU A 48 -6.78 1.03 -8.70
C LEU A 48 -6.18 2.36 -8.23
N LYS A 49 -6.39 3.45 -8.97
CA LYS A 49 -5.96 4.79 -8.53
C LYS A 49 -6.63 5.21 -7.21
N LYS A 50 -7.93 5.00 -7.08
CA LYS A 50 -8.66 5.28 -5.83
C LYS A 50 -8.16 4.43 -4.67
N PHE A 51 -7.87 3.15 -4.91
CA PHE A 51 -7.30 2.24 -3.94
C PHE A 51 -5.90 2.69 -3.48
N ALA A 52 -5.03 3.06 -4.42
CA ALA A 52 -3.70 3.60 -4.13
C ALA A 52 -3.77 4.86 -3.25
N THR A 53 -4.65 5.81 -3.59
CA THR A 53 -4.86 7.01 -2.76
C THR A 53 -5.38 6.67 -1.37
N ALA A 54 -6.32 5.73 -1.25
CA ALA A 54 -6.88 5.37 0.06
C ALA A 54 -5.86 4.64 0.96
N THR A 55 -4.96 3.86 0.37
CA THR A 55 -3.89 3.14 1.08
C THR A 55 -2.60 3.95 1.21
N HIS A 56 -2.56 5.15 0.62
CA HIS A 56 -1.36 5.97 0.46
C HIS A 56 -0.18 5.19 -0.14
N ALA A 57 -0.48 4.18 -0.96
CA ALA A 57 0.53 3.49 -1.74
C ALA A 57 0.85 4.33 -2.99
N PRO A 58 2.13 4.56 -3.32
CA PRO A 58 2.49 5.16 -4.59
C PRO A 58 1.88 4.37 -5.75
N PHE A 59 1.11 5.05 -6.60
CA PHE A 59 0.32 4.39 -7.65
C PHE A 59 1.21 3.56 -8.60
N GLY A 60 2.41 4.04 -8.91
CA GLY A 60 3.38 3.32 -9.74
C GLY A 60 3.86 2.00 -9.13
N SER A 61 3.96 1.91 -7.80
CA SER A 61 4.40 0.70 -7.12
C SER A 61 3.44 -0.47 -7.31
N LEU A 62 2.15 -0.21 -7.57
CA LEU A 62 1.15 -1.26 -7.83
C LEU A 62 1.34 -1.97 -9.19
N PHE A 63 2.27 -1.50 -10.03
CA PHE A 63 2.61 -2.12 -11.32
C PHE A 63 3.94 -2.89 -11.29
N LEU A 64 4.58 -2.98 -10.12
CA LEU A 64 5.80 -3.77 -9.95
C LEU A 64 5.47 -5.27 -9.94
N SER A 65 6.50 -6.10 -10.09
CA SER A 65 6.34 -7.55 -9.93
C SER A 65 6.22 -7.95 -8.46
N GLU A 66 6.90 -7.22 -7.57
CA GLU A 66 6.98 -7.51 -6.15
C GLU A 66 6.89 -6.20 -5.33
N PRO A 67 6.44 -6.27 -4.05
CA PRO A 67 6.43 -5.13 -3.15
C PRO A 67 7.82 -4.48 -3.01
N PRO A 68 7.93 -3.15 -3.10
CA PRO A 68 9.20 -2.48 -2.88
C PRO A 68 9.60 -2.54 -1.40
N ASP A 69 10.89 -2.69 -1.13
CA ASP A 69 11.45 -2.43 0.18
C ASP A 69 11.42 -0.92 0.46
N GLU A 70 10.78 -0.53 1.56
CA GLU A 70 10.66 0.87 1.96
C GLU A 70 11.47 1.09 3.25
N PRO A 71 12.80 1.26 3.13
CA PRO A 71 13.65 1.53 4.28
C PRO A 71 13.29 2.91 4.85
N VAL A 72 13.14 2.98 6.16
CA VAL A 72 12.84 4.21 6.87
C VAL A 72 14.10 5.07 6.91
N PRO A 73 14.13 6.25 6.27
CA PRO A 73 15.35 7.04 6.19
C PRO A 73 15.64 7.85 7.46
N ILE A 74 14.82 7.71 8.52
CA ILE A 74 15.04 8.39 9.79
C ILE A 74 15.87 7.50 10.72
N PRO A 75 17.03 8.00 11.20
CA PRO A 75 17.70 7.41 12.35
C PRO A 75 16.84 7.63 13.61
N ASP A 76 16.32 6.55 14.21
CA ASP A 76 15.72 6.57 15.54
C ASP A 76 16.80 6.79 16.59
N MET A 77 17.11 8.07 16.83
CA MET A 77 18.10 8.51 17.82
C MET A 77 17.67 8.25 19.27
N ARG A 78 16.48 7.68 19.50
CA ARG A 78 15.99 7.28 20.84
C ARG A 78 16.34 5.83 21.16
N THR A 79 16.84 5.05 20.20
CA THR A 79 17.27 3.67 20.41
C THR A 79 18.75 3.49 20.05
N ILE A 80 19.50 2.80 20.92
CA ILE A 80 20.88 2.41 20.60
C ILE A 80 20.81 1.40 19.45
N GLY A 81 21.43 1.73 18.31
CA GLY A 81 21.45 0.86 17.13
C GLY A 81 20.22 0.94 16.22
N ASN A 82 19.39 1.99 16.34
CA ASN A 82 18.24 2.21 15.47
C ASN A 82 17.22 1.05 15.50
N ALA A 83 17.12 0.36 16.65
CA ALA A 83 16.29 -0.81 16.85
C ALA A 83 14.81 -0.47 17.17
N GLY A 84 14.41 0.80 17.02
CA GLY A 84 13.04 1.26 17.24
C GLY A 84 12.35 1.68 15.95
N VAL A 85 11.11 1.19 15.80
CA VAL A 85 10.15 1.43 14.71
C VAL A 85 10.68 1.05 13.31
N SER A 86 10.56 -0.25 12.97
CA SER A 86 10.89 -0.78 11.65
C SER A 86 9.91 -0.39 10.53
N ARG A 87 8.68 0.04 10.89
CA ARG A 87 7.64 0.51 9.96
C ARG A 87 6.92 1.73 10.57
N PRO A 88 7.28 2.97 10.22
CA PRO A 88 6.56 4.18 10.61
C PRO A 88 5.15 4.18 10.00
N SER A 89 4.25 4.96 10.59
CA SER A 89 2.92 5.16 10.01
C SER A 89 3.01 5.85 8.65
N VAL A 90 2.01 5.59 7.81
CA VAL A 90 1.84 6.25 6.51
C VAL A 90 1.89 7.77 6.61
N ASP A 91 1.18 8.36 7.58
CA ASP A 91 1.15 9.81 7.76
C ASP A 91 2.56 10.39 8.01
N LEU A 92 3.42 9.62 8.69
CA LEU A 92 4.80 10.01 8.93
C LEU A 92 5.65 9.87 7.67
N LEU A 93 5.50 8.78 6.89
CA LEU A 93 6.17 8.61 5.60
C LEU A 93 5.82 9.72 4.62
N ASP A 94 4.53 10.06 4.49
CA ASP A 94 4.07 11.14 3.63
C ASP A 94 4.72 12.48 4.03
N THR A 95 4.84 12.76 5.32
CA THR A 95 5.52 13.98 5.81
C THR A 95 7.01 14.00 5.49
N ILE A 96 7.70 12.86 5.58
CA ILE A 96 9.15 12.76 5.32
C ILE A 96 9.46 12.95 3.84
N TYR A 97 8.67 12.33 2.94
CA TYR A 97 8.91 12.35 1.50
C TYR A 97 8.48 13.65 0.80
N LEU A 98 7.86 14.59 1.52
CA LEU A 98 7.47 15.91 1.00
C LEU A 98 8.59 16.97 1.09
N CYS A 99 9.70 16.67 1.76
CA CYS A 99 10.87 17.55 1.93
C CYS A 99 11.97 17.22 0.93
#